data_AF-A0AB39SUS8-F1
#
_entry.id   AF-A0AB39SUS8-F1
#
_cell.length_a   1.000
_cell.length_b   1.000
_cell.length_c   1.000
_cell.angle_alpha   90.00
_cell.angle_beta   90.00
_cell.angle_gamma   90.00
#
_symmetry.space_group_name_H-M   'P 1'
#
loop_
_entity.id
_entity.type
_entity.pdbx_description
1 polymer ?
#
loop_
_entity_poly.entity_id
_entity_poly.type
_entity_poly.pdbx_seq_one_letter_code
_entity_poly.pdbx_strand_id
1 'polypeptide(L)'
;MNDDDYSATELGSHWFQGPTPDPTPDRVEGEVLRFGPGVTAAAARRAENTPTAAQIWHGTLPGTPPPRRPRSRWPLRYAPAAAILLAVLALLAWREYGPRVAVRAVEVTAPAEPLDCGATANVQALVRTDGRPGTLTYHWERSDGTRSAPLRETVPRGRSEARLHLLWTFEGRGTHQAVARLVITSPTTHTAEGTFTYRCE
;
A
#
# COMPACT_ATOMS: atom_id res chain seq x y z
N MET A 1 13.43 -67.11 40.40
CA MET A 1 14.71 -66.68 41.00
C MET A 1 15.81 -67.11 40.02
N ASN A 2 16.65 -66.26 39.47
CA ASN A 2 17.27 -65.06 40.03
C ASN A 2 17.46 -63.99 38.94
N ASP A 3 17.16 -62.73 39.26
CA ASP A 3 17.85 -61.57 38.69
C ASP A 3 19.33 -61.59 39.14
N ASP A 4 20.14 -60.67 38.60
CA ASP A 4 21.57 -60.42 38.88
C ASP A 4 22.52 -61.06 37.85
N ASP A 5 22.82 -60.34 36.76
CA ASP A 5 24.17 -59.78 36.51
C ASP A 5 24.24 -58.94 35.20
N TYR A 6 23.38 -57.93 35.05
CA TYR A 6 23.51 -56.96 33.94
C TYR A 6 24.17 -55.68 34.45
N SER A 7 25.49 -55.72 34.62
CA SER A 7 26.31 -54.55 34.94
C SER A 7 26.66 -53.78 33.67
N ALA A 8 25.93 -52.70 33.40
CA ALA A 8 26.12 -51.79 32.25
C ALA A 8 27.36 -50.88 32.35
N THR A 9 28.34 -51.22 33.20
CA THR A 9 29.50 -50.38 33.53
C THR A 9 30.85 -50.94 33.08
N GLU A 10 30.94 -52.19 32.60
CA GLU A 10 32.23 -52.77 32.18
C GLU A 10 32.67 -52.39 30.75
N LEU A 11 31.78 -51.89 29.90
CA LEU A 11 32.15 -51.47 28.53
C LEU A 11 32.84 -50.09 28.47
N GLY A 12 32.96 -49.39 29.60
CA GLY A 12 33.51 -48.03 29.66
C GLY A 12 35.01 -47.92 29.95
N SER A 13 35.70 -48.99 30.36
CA SER A 13 37.06 -48.90 30.91
C SER A 13 38.19 -49.19 29.91
N HIS A 14 37.90 -49.75 28.73
CA HIS A 14 38.94 -50.14 27.77
C HIS A 14 39.35 -49.03 26.78
N TRP A 15 38.59 -47.94 26.67
CA TRP A 15 38.91 -46.82 25.76
C TRP A 15 39.52 -45.60 26.47
N PHE A 16 39.64 -45.64 27.80
CA PHE A 16 40.37 -44.64 28.60
C PHE A 16 41.88 -44.92 28.71
N GLN A 17 42.42 -45.87 27.93
CA GLN A 17 43.85 -45.94 27.70
C GLN A 17 44.23 -44.78 26.78
N GLY A 18 44.60 -43.66 27.39
CA GLY A 18 45.30 -42.58 26.69
C GLY A 18 46.51 -43.16 25.96
N PRO A 19 46.87 -42.62 24.78
CA PRO A 19 48.05 -43.08 24.06
C PRO A 19 49.24 -43.06 25.03
N THR A 20 49.93 -44.20 25.10
CA THR A 20 51.24 -44.30 25.76
C THR A 20 52.08 -43.15 25.23
N PRO A 21 52.79 -42.37 26.08
CA PRO A 21 53.61 -41.30 25.56
C PRO A 21 54.59 -41.92 24.56
N ASP A 22 54.43 -41.54 23.29
CA ASP A 22 55.43 -41.77 22.26
C ASP A 22 56.79 -41.35 22.85
N PRO A 23 57.88 -42.09 22.57
CA PRO A 23 59.20 -41.63 22.96
C PRO A 23 59.34 -40.22 22.41
N THR A 24 59.53 -39.26 23.31
CA THR A 24 59.80 -37.87 22.99
C THR A 24 60.79 -37.89 21.84
N PRO A 25 60.45 -37.39 20.63
CA PRO A 25 61.48 -37.22 19.64
C PRO A 25 62.53 -36.33 20.31
N ASP A 26 63.80 -36.73 20.21
CA ASP A 26 64.96 -35.96 20.67
C ASP A 26 64.97 -34.64 19.88
N ARG A 27 64.06 -33.74 20.25
CA ARG A 27 63.99 -32.39 19.77
C ARG A 27 64.98 -31.64 20.63
N VAL A 28 66.23 -31.78 20.24
CA VAL A 28 67.27 -30.85 20.64
C VAL A 28 66.87 -29.50 20.02
N GLU A 29 66.18 -28.68 20.80
CA GLU A 29 65.99 -27.25 20.55
C GLU A 29 67.37 -26.60 20.53
N GLY A 30 68.04 -26.68 19.38
CA GLY A 30 69.42 -26.24 19.20
C GLY A 30 70.18 -26.86 18.03
N GLU A 31 69.69 -27.93 17.39
CA GLU A 31 70.37 -28.45 16.19
C GLU A 31 69.99 -27.64 14.95
N VAL A 32 70.73 -26.56 14.74
CA VAL A 32 70.73 -25.85 13.46
C VAL A 32 71.35 -26.78 12.43
N LEU A 33 70.51 -27.49 11.67
CA LEU A 33 70.93 -28.17 10.45
C LEU A 33 71.52 -27.12 9.50
N ARG A 34 72.85 -27.00 9.50
CA ARG A 34 73.60 -26.08 8.63
C ARG A 34 73.67 -26.69 7.23
N PHE A 35 72.58 -26.48 6.52
CA PHE A 35 72.47 -26.64 5.09
C PHE A 35 73.51 -25.72 4.41
N GLY A 36 74.44 -26.30 3.64
CA GLY A 36 75.52 -25.56 2.97
C GLY A 36 75.01 -24.45 2.04
N PRO A 37 75.85 -23.45 1.69
CA PRO A 37 75.44 -22.31 0.87
C PRO A 37 75.00 -22.77 -0.53
N GLY A 38 73.70 -22.96 -0.71
CA GLY A 38 73.09 -23.45 -1.96
C GLY A 38 71.72 -24.08 -1.76
N VAL A 39 71.47 -24.70 -0.60
CA VAL A 39 70.20 -25.38 -0.29
C VAL A 39 69.09 -24.39 0.11
N THR A 40 69.43 -23.26 0.73
CA THR A 40 68.47 -22.18 1.03
C THR A 40 68.02 -21.44 -0.22
N ALA A 41 68.92 -21.21 -1.20
CA ALA A 41 68.57 -20.55 -2.46
C ALA A 41 67.69 -21.45 -3.35
N ALA A 42 67.99 -22.75 -3.43
CA ALA A 42 67.15 -23.70 -4.16
C ALA A 42 65.78 -23.90 -3.49
N ALA A 43 65.72 -23.90 -2.16
CA ALA A 43 64.47 -23.96 -1.41
C ALA A 43 63.64 -22.67 -1.57
N ALA A 44 64.27 -21.49 -1.52
CA ALA A 44 63.60 -20.21 -1.74
C ALA A 44 63.01 -20.11 -3.15
N ARG A 45 63.79 -20.50 -4.19
CA ARG A 45 63.32 -20.53 -5.59
C ARG A 45 62.18 -21.51 -5.83
N ARG A 46 62.12 -22.61 -5.07
CA ARG A 46 61.00 -23.57 -5.11
C ARG A 46 59.77 -23.03 -4.37
N ALA A 47 59.97 -22.34 -3.24
CA ALA A 47 58.89 -21.70 -2.48
C ALA A 47 58.22 -20.56 -3.25
N GLU A 48 58.99 -19.78 -4.04
CA GLU A 48 58.44 -18.74 -4.91
C GLU A 48 57.51 -19.29 -6.00
N ASN A 49 57.78 -20.51 -6.48
CA ASN A 49 57.02 -21.14 -7.57
C ASN A 49 55.93 -22.12 -7.08
N THR A 50 55.81 -22.34 -5.77
CA THR A 50 54.86 -23.31 -5.21
C THR A 50 53.77 -22.55 -4.44
N PRO A 51 52.48 -22.80 -4.72
CA PRO A 51 51.40 -22.17 -3.97
C PRO A 51 51.55 -22.49 -2.48
N THR A 52 51.46 -21.45 -1.64
CA THR A 52 51.59 -21.62 -0.19
C THR A 52 50.42 -22.48 0.32
N ALA A 53 50.63 -23.29 1.35
CA ALA A 53 49.58 -24.10 1.95
C ALA A 53 48.31 -23.28 2.26
N ALA A 54 48.47 -22.05 2.75
CA ALA A 54 47.37 -21.11 2.96
C ALA A 54 46.54 -20.83 1.69
N GLN A 55 47.18 -20.67 0.52
CA GLN A 55 46.49 -20.44 -0.75
C GLN A 55 45.71 -21.68 -1.22
N ILE A 56 46.23 -22.87 -0.93
CA ILE A 56 45.55 -24.14 -1.22
C ILE A 56 44.31 -24.30 -0.33
N TRP A 57 44.45 -24.04 0.97
CA TRP A 57 43.33 -24.07 1.93
C TRP A 57 42.26 -23.02 1.63
N HIS A 58 42.65 -21.85 1.14
CA HIS A 58 41.73 -20.78 0.77
C HIS A 58 41.19 -20.88 -0.67
N GLY A 59 41.61 -21.89 -1.45
CA GLY A 59 41.18 -22.08 -2.84
C GLY A 59 41.63 -20.95 -3.79
N THR A 60 42.52 -20.08 -3.35
CA THR A 60 43.03 -18.91 -4.08
C THR A 60 44.29 -19.26 -4.86
N LEU A 61 44.22 -20.31 -5.66
CA LEU A 61 45.28 -20.64 -6.60
C LEU A 61 45.39 -19.54 -7.68
N PRO A 62 46.61 -19.25 -8.18
CA PRO A 62 46.79 -18.36 -9.32
C PRO A 62 45.99 -18.90 -10.52
N GLY A 63 44.99 -18.13 -10.98
CA GLY A 63 44.11 -18.52 -12.09
C GLY A 63 42.70 -18.95 -11.69
N THR A 64 42.38 -19.10 -10.40
CA THR A 64 41.00 -19.37 -9.97
C THR A 64 40.17 -18.08 -10.01
N PRO A 65 39.11 -17.98 -10.82
CA PRO A 65 38.24 -16.81 -10.82
C PRO A 65 37.56 -16.67 -9.45
N PRO A 66 37.37 -15.44 -8.94
CA PRO A 66 36.79 -15.24 -7.61
C PRO A 66 35.40 -15.89 -7.52
N PRO A 67 35.05 -16.55 -6.40
CA PRO A 67 33.72 -17.11 -6.22
C PRO A 67 32.69 -15.99 -6.33
N ARG A 68 31.79 -16.09 -7.32
CA ARG A 68 30.66 -15.17 -7.46
C ARG A 68 29.80 -15.32 -6.22
N ARG A 69 29.75 -14.27 -5.38
CA ARG A 69 28.88 -14.23 -4.21
C ARG A 69 27.48 -14.68 -4.62
N PRO A 70 26.86 -15.65 -3.94
CA PRO A 70 25.47 -16.00 -4.22
C PRO A 70 24.65 -14.75 -3.93
N ARG A 71 24.11 -14.13 -4.99
CA ARG A 71 23.13 -13.05 -4.85
C ARG A 71 21.97 -13.64 -4.08
N SER A 72 21.89 -13.28 -2.80
CA SER A 72 20.84 -13.70 -1.88
C SER A 72 19.49 -13.33 -2.47
N ARG A 73 18.83 -14.29 -3.13
CA ARG A 73 17.48 -14.14 -3.71
C ARG A 73 16.39 -14.21 -2.63
N TRP A 74 16.69 -13.72 -1.42
CA TRP A 74 15.89 -13.95 -0.21
C TRP A 74 14.87 -12.87 0.17
N PRO A 75 14.52 -11.90 -0.71
CA PRO A 75 13.21 -11.26 -0.55
C PRO A 75 12.27 -11.46 -1.75
N LEU A 76 12.69 -12.15 -2.83
CA LEU A 76 11.80 -12.33 -3.99
C LEU A 76 10.60 -13.26 -3.70
N ARG A 77 10.64 -14.07 -2.64
CA ARG A 77 9.53 -14.97 -2.27
C ARG A 77 8.31 -14.20 -1.76
N TYR A 78 8.52 -13.03 -1.16
CA TYR A 78 7.43 -12.18 -0.65
C TYR A 78 7.02 -11.09 -1.63
N ALA A 79 7.73 -10.94 -2.76
CA ALA A 79 7.36 -10.01 -3.82
C ALA A 79 5.89 -10.16 -4.28
N PRO A 80 5.33 -11.36 -4.52
CA PRO A 80 3.92 -11.48 -4.91
C PRO A 80 2.97 -11.08 -3.78
N ALA A 81 3.27 -11.46 -2.53
CA ALA A 81 2.46 -11.11 -1.37
C ALA A 81 2.43 -9.59 -1.13
N ALA A 82 3.59 -8.94 -1.23
CA ALA A 82 3.71 -7.49 -1.12
C ALA A 82 2.98 -6.77 -2.28
N ALA A 83 3.06 -7.31 -3.51
CA ALA A 83 2.33 -6.76 -4.65
C ALA A 83 0.81 -6.86 -4.48
N ILE A 84 0.31 -8.00 -3.99
CA ILE A 84 -1.13 -8.17 -3.68
C ILE A 84 -1.55 -7.20 -2.59
N LEU A 85 -0.78 -7.07 -1.51
CA LEU A 85 -1.07 -6.13 -0.44
C LEU A 85 -1.13 -4.69 -0.95
N LEU A 86 -0.14 -4.27 -1.75
CA LEU A 86 -0.13 -2.95 -2.38
C LEU A 86 -1.32 -2.75 -3.33
N ALA A 87 -1.69 -3.76 -4.11
CA ALA A 87 -2.84 -3.70 -5.00
C ALA A 87 -4.16 -3.58 -4.22
N VAL A 88 -4.32 -4.32 -3.11
CA VAL A 88 -5.49 -4.21 -2.23
C VAL A 88 -5.53 -2.83 -1.58
N LEU A 89 -4.41 -2.34 -1.04
CA LEU A 89 -4.34 -0.99 -0.46
C LEU A 89 -4.64 0.09 -1.49
N ALA A 90 -4.12 -0.02 -2.71
CA ALA A 90 -4.41 0.90 -3.81
C ALA A 90 -5.89 0.84 -4.20
N LEU A 91 -6.50 -0.35 -4.24
CA LEU A 91 -7.92 -0.53 -4.54
C LEU A 91 -8.80 0.06 -3.43
N LEU A 92 -8.46 -0.16 -2.16
CA LEU A 92 -9.17 0.43 -1.02
C LEU A 92 -9.02 1.95 -1.00
N ALA A 93 -7.81 2.46 -1.21
CA ALA A 93 -7.55 3.89 -1.35
C ALA A 93 -8.34 4.48 -2.53
N TRP A 94 -8.46 3.75 -3.65
CA TRP A 94 -9.28 4.19 -4.78
C TRP A 94 -10.77 4.18 -4.45
N ARG A 95 -11.27 3.25 -3.64
CA ARG A 95 -12.67 3.27 -3.21
C ARG A 95 -12.97 4.41 -2.26
N GLU A 96 -12.05 4.73 -1.36
CA GLU A 96 -12.25 5.76 -0.33
C GLU A 96 -11.97 7.19 -0.85
N TYR A 97 -10.89 7.34 -1.61
CA TYR A 97 -10.39 8.61 -2.16
C TYR A 97 -10.60 8.73 -3.67
N GLY A 98 -11.40 7.84 -4.26
CA GLY A 98 -11.71 7.85 -5.68
C GLY A 98 -12.21 9.22 -6.14
N PRO A 99 -12.03 9.55 -7.43
CA PRO A 99 -12.34 10.86 -7.97
C PRO A 99 -13.81 11.20 -7.70
N ARG A 100 -14.04 12.17 -6.82
CA ARG A 100 -15.36 12.72 -6.54
C ARG A 100 -15.73 13.70 -7.66
N VAL A 101 -17.01 13.72 -8.04
CA VAL A 101 -17.56 14.75 -8.92
C VAL A 101 -17.26 16.12 -8.31
N ALA A 102 -16.84 17.11 -9.10
CA ALA A 102 -16.67 18.48 -8.59
C ALA A 102 -17.77 19.37 -9.15
N VAL A 103 -18.45 20.10 -8.26
CA VAL A 103 -19.45 21.09 -8.66
C VAL A 103 -18.73 22.39 -9.03
N ARG A 104 -19.02 22.92 -10.21
CA ARG A 104 -18.42 24.16 -10.76
C ARG A 104 -19.32 25.36 -10.61
N ALA A 105 -20.60 25.18 -10.91
CA ALA A 105 -21.60 26.24 -10.81
C ALA A 105 -22.96 25.62 -10.53
N VAL A 106 -23.82 26.39 -9.87
CA VAL A 106 -25.21 26.02 -9.61
C VAL A 106 -26.06 27.21 -10.00
N GLU A 107 -27.03 26.98 -10.87
CA GLU A 107 -27.99 27.98 -11.31
C GLU A 107 -29.39 27.45 -11.05
N VAL A 108 -30.27 28.27 -10.47
CA VAL A 108 -31.66 27.89 -10.20
C VAL A 108 -32.56 28.74 -11.06
N THR A 109 -33.36 28.07 -11.88
CA THR A 109 -34.37 28.65 -12.75
C THR A 109 -35.74 28.39 -12.14
N ALA A 110 -36.43 29.47 -11.78
CA ALA A 110 -37.81 29.44 -11.34
C ALA A 110 -38.75 29.84 -12.49
N PRO A 111 -40.06 29.52 -12.41
CA PRO A 111 -41.05 30.00 -13.36
C PRO A 111 -41.04 31.54 -13.43
N ALA A 112 -40.92 32.10 -14.64
CA ALA A 112 -40.94 33.54 -14.85
C ALA A 112 -42.36 34.13 -14.79
N GLU A 113 -43.36 33.31 -15.13
CA GLU A 113 -44.76 33.70 -15.09
C GLU A 113 -45.33 33.53 -13.68
N PRO A 114 -46.21 34.44 -13.22
CA PRO A 114 -46.94 34.26 -11.98
C PRO A 114 -47.77 32.99 -12.02
N LEU A 115 -47.77 32.24 -10.93
CA LEU A 115 -48.57 31.02 -10.81
C LEU A 115 -50.00 31.34 -10.42
N ASP A 116 -50.94 30.70 -11.13
CA ASP A 116 -52.37 30.75 -10.86
C ASP A 116 -52.79 29.90 -9.65
N CYS A 117 -54.04 30.05 -9.23
CA CYS A 117 -54.63 29.31 -8.11
C CYS A 117 -54.45 27.78 -8.23
N GLY A 118 -53.84 27.15 -7.22
CA GLY A 118 -53.66 25.70 -7.19
C GLY A 118 -52.57 25.18 -8.14
N ALA A 119 -51.80 26.06 -8.78
CA ALA A 119 -50.75 25.66 -9.70
C ALA A 119 -49.54 25.04 -8.98
N THR A 120 -48.83 24.16 -9.68
CA THR A 120 -47.58 23.57 -9.23
C THR A 120 -46.40 24.26 -9.89
N ALA A 121 -45.54 24.88 -9.08
CA ALA A 121 -44.27 25.43 -9.52
C ALA A 121 -43.29 24.29 -9.83
N ASN A 122 -42.70 24.27 -11.02
CA ASN A 122 -41.54 23.43 -11.34
C ASN A 122 -40.28 24.29 -11.30
N VAL A 123 -39.57 24.24 -10.18
CA VAL A 123 -38.27 24.91 -10.03
C VAL A 123 -37.18 23.95 -10.49
N GLN A 124 -36.34 24.41 -11.42
CA GLN A 124 -35.25 23.61 -11.97
C GLN A 124 -33.92 24.18 -11.51
N ALA A 125 -33.01 23.34 -11.04
CA ALA A 125 -31.62 23.72 -10.83
C ALA A 125 -30.73 23.03 -11.85
N LEU A 126 -29.90 23.82 -12.52
CA LEU A 126 -28.83 23.35 -13.39
C LEU A 126 -27.53 23.35 -12.59
N VAL A 127 -27.05 22.15 -12.28
CA VAL A 127 -25.76 21.94 -11.62
C VAL A 127 -24.72 21.62 -12.69
N ARG A 128 -23.75 22.52 -12.87
CA ARG A 128 -22.59 22.28 -13.74
C ARG A 128 -21.50 21.57 -12.97
N THR A 129 -21.08 20.41 -13.46
CA THR A 129 -20.03 19.56 -12.88
C THR A 129 -18.84 19.44 -13.83
N ASP A 130 -17.74 18.90 -13.33
CA ASP A 130 -16.50 18.66 -14.09
C ASP A 130 -16.53 17.42 -15.01
N GLY A 131 -17.71 16.83 -15.23
CA GLY A 131 -17.88 15.64 -16.09
C GLY A 131 -17.40 14.32 -15.46
N ARG A 132 -16.90 14.36 -14.22
CA ARG A 132 -16.51 13.16 -13.47
C ARG A 132 -17.74 12.45 -12.92
N PRO A 133 -17.72 11.11 -12.83
CA PRO A 133 -18.79 10.37 -12.19
C PRO A 133 -18.80 10.63 -10.68
N GLY A 134 -19.99 10.68 -10.09
CA GLY A 134 -20.11 10.78 -8.63
C GLY A 134 -21.54 10.93 -8.17
N THR A 135 -21.71 11.02 -6.86
CA THR A 135 -23.02 11.23 -6.23
C THR A 135 -23.05 12.61 -5.58
N LEU A 136 -24.06 13.39 -5.92
CA LEU A 136 -24.34 14.70 -5.33
C LEU A 136 -25.40 14.50 -4.25
N THR A 137 -25.17 15.04 -3.05
CA THR A 137 -26.17 15.08 -1.98
C THR A 137 -26.66 16.50 -1.82
N TYR A 138 -27.97 16.70 -1.90
CA TYR A 138 -28.58 18.03 -1.85
C TYR A 138 -29.91 18.03 -1.12
N HIS A 139 -30.36 19.21 -0.69
CA HIS A 139 -31.71 19.42 -0.18
C HIS A 139 -32.26 20.76 -0.67
N TRP A 140 -33.57 20.86 -0.69
CA TRP A 140 -34.30 22.08 -1.00
C TRP A 140 -34.83 22.71 0.29
N GLU A 141 -34.65 24.01 0.41
CA GLU A 141 -35.26 24.83 1.45
C GLU A 141 -36.28 25.75 0.79
N ARG A 142 -37.51 25.70 1.28
CA ARG A 142 -38.62 26.51 0.80
C ARG A 142 -38.87 27.67 1.76
N SER A 143 -39.36 28.80 1.24
CA SER A 143 -39.71 29.97 2.06
C SER A 143 -40.86 29.72 3.05
N ASP A 144 -41.60 28.62 2.88
CA ASP A 144 -42.61 28.14 3.84
C ASP A 144 -42.00 27.52 5.12
N GLY A 145 -40.67 27.47 5.21
CA GLY A 145 -39.93 26.86 6.33
C GLY A 145 -39.73 25.35 6.18
N THR A 146 -40.25 24.75 5.12
CA THR A 146 -40.11 23.32 4.88
C THR A 146 -38.78 23.01 4.21
N ARG A 147 -38.07 22.02 4.76
CA ARG A 147 -36.85 21.47 4.17
C ARG A 147 -37.14 20.07 3.63
N SER A 148 -36.67 19.78 2.41
CA SER A 148 -36.72 18.42 1.88
C SER A 148 -35.73 17.51 2.63
N ALA A 149 -36.01 16.20 2.69
CA ALA A 149 -34.99 15.24 3.09
C ALA A 149 -33.77 15.33 2.16
N PRO A 150 -32.57 14.91 2.60
CA PRO A 150 -31.40 14.85 1.73
C PRO A 150 -31.66 13.90 0.54
N LEU A 151 -31.64 14.45 -0.66
CA LEU A 151 -31.74 13.71 -1.92
C LEU A 151 -30.34 13.39 -2.45
N ARG A 152 -30.25 12.30 -3.21
CA ARG A 152 -29.01 11.84 -3.85
C ARG A 152 -29.21 11.74 -5.34
N GLU A 153 -28.43 12.48 -6.10
CA GLU A 153 -28.39 12.41 -7.56
C GLU A 153 -27.07 11.77 -8.02
N THR A 154 -27.14 10.82 -8.94
CA THR A 154 -25.94 10.16 -9.47
C THR A 154 -25.60 10.74 -10.84
N VAL A 155 -24.43 11.38 -10.94
CA VAL A 155 -23.93 11.95 -12.18
C VAL A 155 -23.12 10.89 -12.94
N PRO A 156 -23.56 10.48 -14.16
CA PRO A 156 -22.81 9.52 -14.97
C PRO A 156 -21.56 10.15 -15.58
N ARG A 157 -20.60 9.31 -15.99
CA ARG A 157 -19.36 9.76 -16.65
C ARG A 157 -19.69 10.59 -17.90
N GLY A 158 -18.99 11.71 -18.08
CA GLY A 158 -19.11 12.56 -19.26
C GLY A 158 -20.32 13.50 -19.26
N ARG A 159 -21.17 13.48 -18.23
CA ARG A 159 -22.20 14.52 -18.04
C ARG A 159 -21.66 15.64 -17.15
N SER A 160 -21.54 16.82 -17.75
CA SER A 160 -21.18 18.07 -17.07
C SER A 160 -22.39 18.85 -16.56
N GLU A 161 -23.62 18.37 -16.80
CA GLU A 161 -24.85 19.03 -16.39
C GLU A 161 -25.79 18.02 -15.73
N ALA A 162 -26.25 18.35 -14.52
CA ALA A 162 -27.29 17.62 -13.80
C ALA A 162 -28.48 18.57 -13.56
N ARG A 163 -29.69 18.12 -13.90
CA ARG A 163 -30.93 18.87 -13.71
C ARG A 163 -31.65 18.33 -12.49
N LEU A 164 -31.83 19.18 -11.48
CA LEU A 164 -32.56 18.84 -10.26
C LEU A 164 -33.89 19.56 -10.30
N HIS A 165 -34.98 18.84 -10.07
CA HIS A 165 -36.33 19.39 -10.12
C HIS A 165 -36.95 19.42 -8.73
N LEU A 166 -37.66 20.51 -8.44
CA LEU A 166 -38.54 20.65 -7.28
C LEU A 166 -39.94 20.96 -7.80
N LEU A 167 -40.88 20.08 -7.49
CA LEU A 167 -42.30 20.32 -7.70
C LEU A 167 -42.90 20.83 -6.39
N TRP A 168 -43.46 22.03 -6.43
CA TRP A 168 -44.08 22.66 -5.26
C TRP A 168 -45.46 23.19 -5.61
N THR A 169 -46.50 22.58 -5.04
CA THR A 169 -47.89 23.02 -5.18
C THR A 169 -48.22 24.09 -4.15
N PHE A 170 -48.88 25.16 -4.61
CA PHE A 170 -49.39 26.23 -3.76
C PHE A 170 -50.90 26.09 -3.59
N GLU A 171 -51.34 26.21 -2.35
CA GLU A 171 -52.76 26.23 -1.98
C GLU A 171 -53.03 27.47 -1.16
N GLY A 172 -54.12 28.18 -1.49
CA GLY A 172 -54.54 29.40 -0.80
C GLY A 172 -54.71 30.59 -1.72
N ARG A 173 -55.49 31.58 -1.25
CA ARG A 173 -55.66 32.87 -1.92
C ARG A 173 -54.62 33.87 -1.41
N GLY A 174 -54.22 34.80 -2.26
CA GLY A 174 -53.26 35.86 -1.94
C GLY A 174 -52.12 35.97 -2.94
N THR A 175 -51.29 37.00 -2.74
CA THR A 175 -50.03 37.17 -3.47
C THR A 175 -48.88 36.84 -2.52
N HIS A 176 -48.06 35.86 -2.88
CA HIS A 176 -46.91 35.43 -2.09
C HIS A 176 -45.65 35.40 -2.94
N GLN A 177 -44.55 35.90 -2.40
CA GLN A 177 -43.22 35.73 -3.00
C GLN A 177 -42.61 34.43 -2.48
N ALA A 178 -42.45 33.47 -3.37
CA ALA A 178 -41.90 32.17 -3.06
C ALA A 178 -40.40 32.13 -3.36
N VAL A 179 -39.63 31.58 -2.41
CA VAL A 179 -38.18 31.37 -2.57
C VAL A 179 -37.86 29.90 -2.41
N ALA A 180 -37.18 29.34 -3.41
CA ALA A 180 -36.65 27.99 -3.39
C ALA A 180 -35.13 28.04 -3.40
N ARG A 181 -34.51 27.61 -2.30
CA ARG A 181 -33.06 27.53 -2.15
C ARG A 181 -32.61 26.09 -2.31
N LEU A 182 -31.69 25.85 -3.23
CA LEU A 182 -30.96 24.60 -3.36
C LEU A 182 -29.70 24.68 -2.52
N VAL A 183 -29.48 23.68 -1.65
CA VAL A 183 -28.26 23.50 -0.89
C VAL A 183 -27.66 22.15 -1.24
N ILE A 184 -26.48 22.18 -1.85
CA ILE A 184 -25.66 20.99 -2.08
C ILE A 184 -24.75 20.83 -0.87
N THR A 185 -24.78 19.67 -0.23
CA THR A 185 -24.01 19.38 1.00
C THR A 185 -22.76 18.57 0.71
N SER A 186 -22.77 17.76 -0.35
CA SER A 186 -21.64 16.93 -0.78
C SER A 186 -21.61 16.88 -2.30
N PRO A 187 -20.43 16.95 -2.94
CA PRO A 187 -19.08 16.87 -2.36
C PRO A 187 -18.47 18.19 -1.88
N THR A 188 -18.99 19.32 -2.35
CA THR A 188 -18.65 20.66 -1.87
C THR A 188 -19.94 21.42 -1.58
N THR A 189 -19.90 22.28 -0.56
CA THR A 189 -21.09 23.06 -0.19
C THR A 189 -21.33 24.16 -1.21
N HIS A 190 -22.49 24.14 -1.86
CA HIS A 190 -22.92 25.19 -2.79
C HIS A 190 -24.38 25.53 -2.55
N THR A 191 -24.71 26.81 -2.73
CA THR A 191 -26.05 27.34 -2.52
C THR A 191 -26.48 28.19 -3.70
N ALA A 192 -27.72 28.03 -4.12
CA ALA A 192 -28.32 28.88 -5.15
C ALA A 192 -29.82 29.03 -4.87
N GLU A 193 -30.39 30.14 -5.30
CA GLU A 193 -31.78 30.51 -4.99
C GLU A 193 -32.53 30.87 -6.27
N GLY A 194 -33.79 30.44 -6.35
CA GLY A 194 -34.76 30.88 -7.34
C GLY A 194 -35.94 31.54 -6.65
N THR A 195 -36.41 32.66 -7.20
CA THR A 195 -37.57 33.38 -6.69
C THR A 195 -38.65 33.45 -7.75
N PHE A 196 -39.90 33.33 -7.33
CA PHE A 196 -41.06 33.45 -8.20
C PHE A 196 -42.26 33.98 -7.41
N THR A 197 -43.28 34.45 -8.12
CA THR A 197 -44.49 35.03 -7.51
C THR A 197 -45.68 34.11 -7.74
N TYR A 198 -46.41 33.83 -6.66
CA TYR A 198 -47.72 33.19 -6.71
C TYR A 198 -48.80 34.27 -6.54
N ARG A 199 -49.82 34.25 -7.38
CA ARG A 199 -50.95 35.17 -7.30
C ARG A 199 -52.26 34.43 -7.53
N CYS A 200 -53.12 34.45 -6.52
CA CYS A 200 -54.47 33.90 -6.61
C CYS A 200 -55.46 34.92 -6.02
N GLU A 201 -56.36 35.41 -6.86
CA GLU A 201 -57.44 36.34 -6.51
C GLU A 201 -58.70 35.62 -6.04
#